data_AF-A0A355GGY0-F1
#
_entry.id   AF-A0A355GGY0-F1
#
_cell.length_a   1.000
_cell.length_b   1.000
_cell.length_c   1.000
_cell.angle_alpha   90.00
_cell.angle_beta   90.00
_cell.angle_gamma   90.00
#
_symmetry.space_group_name_H-M   'P 1'
#
loop_
_entity.id
_entity.type
_entity.pdbx_description
1 polymer ?
#
loop_
_entity_poly.entity_id
_entity_poly.type
_entity_poly.pdbx_seq_one_letter_code
_entity_poly.pdbx_strand_id
1 'polypeptide(L)'
;EKVLDGLFQLVNRIFGITVTQVTDDIPVWNKDVRYFNIANESGENIAGFYLDPYARPADKRGGAWMDDCLGRKIVNGKVQLPVAHLVCNSTPPVGSKPSLMTFREVETLFHEFGHGLHHMLTQ
;
A
#
# COMPACT_ATOMS: atom_id res chain seq x y z
N GLU A 1 10.41 -3.22 -5.85
CA GLU A 1 11.32 -3.27 -4.68
C GLU A 1 12.00 -1.93 -4.44
N LYS A 2 13.03 -1.52 -5.19
CA LYS A 2 13.76 -0.26 -4.91
C LYS A 2 12.90 1.02 -4.83
N VAL A 3 11.85 1.11 -5.65
CA VAL A 3 10.90 2.24 -5.59
C VAL A 3 10.13 2.25 -4.27
N LEU A 4 9.69 1.08 -3.78
CA LEU A 4 8.98 0.96 -2.51
C LEU A 4 9.92 1.24 -1.33
N ASP A 5 11.15 0.72 -1.36
CA ASP A 5 12.15 1.01 -0.33
C ASP A 5 12.36 2.53 -0.18
N GLY A 6 12.51 3.24 -1.31
CA GLY A 6 12.66 4.69 -1.32
C GLY A 6 11.42 5.43 -0.84
N LEU A 7 10.23 5.00 -1.26
CA LEU A 7 8.96 5.55 -0.80
C LEU A 7 8.80 5.40 0.71
N PHE A 8 9.09 4.21 1.25
CA PHE A 8 8.97 3.92 2.69
C PHE A 8 9.98 4.72 3.52
N GLN A 9 11.22 4.87 3.04
CA GLN A 9 12.20 5.75 3.68
C GLN A 9 11.75 7.22 3.66
N LEU A 10 11.14 7.68 2.56
CA LEU A 10 10.65 9.05 2.46
C LEU A 10 9.54 9.33 3.47
N VAL A 11 8.54 8.44 3.56
CA VAL A 11 7.39 8.65 4.45
C VAL A 11 7.77 8.48 5.92
N ASN A 12 8.77 7.64 6.21
CA ASN A 12 9.40 7.62 7.53
C ASN A 12 10.03 8.96 7.88
N ARG A 13 10.80 9.56 6.97
CA ARG A 13 11.44 10.86 7.20
C ARG A 13 10.45 12.01 7.35
N ILE A 14 9.35 12.01 6.60
CA ILE A 14 8.38 13.12 6.59
C ILE A 14 7.32 12.98 7.69
N PHE A 15 6.84 11.77 7.94
CA PHE A 15 5.68 11.51 8.81
C PHE A 15 6.01 10.67 10.05
N GLY A 16 7.26 10.22 10.23
CA GLY A 16 7.67 9.41 11.38
C GLY A 16 7.11 7.98 11.37
N ILE A 17 6.53 7.52 10.26
CA ILE A 17 5.90 6.20 10.17
C ILE A 17 6.84 5.12 9.64
N THR A 18 6.67 3.89 10.11
CA THR A 18 7.40 2.71 9.60
C THR A 18 6.45 1.80 8.85
N VAL A 19 6.83 1.42 7.63
CA VAL A 19 6.04 0.51 6.78
C VAL A 19 6.73 -0.84 6.72
N THR A 20 6.03 -1.90 7.11
CA THR A 20 6.58 -3.26 7.14
C THR A 20 5.65 -4.24 6.42
N GLN A 21 6.20 -5.01 5.49
CA GLN A 21 5.44 -6.05 4.80
C GLN A 21 5.09 -7.18 5.77
N VAL A 22 3.86 -7.67 5.70
CA VAL A 22 3.40 -8.86 6.43
C VAL A 22 3.09 -9.94 5.42
N THR A 23 3.64 -11.13 5.62
CA THR A 23 3.50 -12.28 4.72
C THR A 23 2.64 -13.39 5.30
N ASP A 24 2.51 -13.45 6.61
CA ASP A 24 1.92 -14.59 7.31
C ASP A 24 0.46 -14.28 7.66
N ASP A 25 -0.42 -15.26 7.44
CA ASP A 25 -1.83 -15.22 7.81
C ASP A 25 -2.66 -14.04 7.26
N ILE A 26 -2.22 -13.38 6.19
CA ILE A 26 -3.00 -12.34 5.49
C ILE A 26 -3.71 -12.93 4.27
N PRO A 27 -5.05 -12.97 4.22
CA PRO A 27 -5.78 -13.39 3.04
C PRO A 27 -5.60 -12.37 1.93
N VAL A 28 -5.20 -12.84 0.74
CA VAL A 28 -5.05 -12.03 -0.47
C VAL A 28 -5.81 -12.65 -1.63
N TRP A 29 -6.33 -11.82 -2.53
CA TRP A 29 -7.10 -12.28 -3.71
C TRP A 29 -6.21 -12.67 -4.89
N ASN A 30 -4.93 -12.30 -4.87
CA ASN A 30 -3.97 -12.62 -5.92
C ASN A 30 -2.56 -12.71 -5.33
N LYS A 31 -1.71 -13.59 -5.89
CA LYS A 31 -0.34 -13.84 -5.43
C LYS A 31 0.59 -12.62 -5.48
N ASP A 32 0.28 -11.65 -6.35
CA ASP A 32 1.08 -10.44 -6.53
C ASP A 32 0.65 -9.32 -5.57
N VAL A 33 -0.44 -9.53 -4.82
CA VAL A 33 -0.91 -8.61 -3.80
C VAL A 33 -0.06 -8.76 -2.55
N ARG A 34 0.39 -7.62 -2.02
CA ARG A 34 1.15 -7.56 -0.77
C ARG A 34 0.39 -6.76 0.27
N TYR A 35 0.56 -7.11 1.53
CA TYR A 35 0.00 -6.38 2.65
C TYR A 35 1.11 -5.78 3.51
N PHE A 36 0.87 -4.57 4.02
CA PHE A 36 1.81 -3.83 4.83
C PHE A 36 1.11 -3.26 6.05
N ASN A 37 1.80 -3.30 7.19
CA ASN A 37 1.43 -2.56 8.40
C ASN A 37 2.15 -1.21 8.43
N ILE A 38 1.51 -0.22 9.06
CA ILE A 38 2.09 1.10 9.32
C ILE A 38 2.14 1.31 10.83
N ALA A 39 3.34 1.52 11.36
CA ALA A 39 3.56 1.85 12.77
C ALA A 39 3.96 3.33 12.97
N ASN A 40 3.56 3.92 14.09
CA ASN A 40 4.01 5.25 14.52
C ASN A 40 5.43 5.21 15.10
N GLU A 41 5.97 6.37 15.51
CA GLU A 41 7.31 6.49 16.11
C GLU A 41 7.50 5.68 17.40
N SER A 42 6.41 5.37 18.11
CA SER A 42 6.43 4.52 19.32
C SER A 42 6.41 3.02 18.99
N GLY A 43 6.33 2.65 17.71
CA GLY A 43 6.22 1.26 17.25
C GLY A 43 4.81 0.67 17.33
N GLU A 44 3.80 1.47 17.66
CA GLU A 44 2.41 1.02 17.69
C GLU A 44 1.85 0.96 16.26
N ASN A 45 1.18 -0.15 15.91
CA ASN A 45 0.50 -0.28 14.63
C ASN A 45 -0.73 0.64 14.57
N ILE A 46 -0.77 1.52 13.57
CA ILE A 46 -1.80 2.55 13.43
C ILE A 46 -2.67 2.38 12.18
N ALA A 47 -2.22 1.62 11.18
CA ALA A 47 -2.95 1.36 9.94
C ALA A 47 -2.36 0.17 9.17
N GLY A 48 -3.00 -0.21 8.06
CA GLY A 48 -2.41 -1.12 7.09
C GLY A 48 -2.89 -0.87 5.66
N PHE A 49 -2.28 -1.51 4.68
CA PHE A 49 -2.77 -1.43 3.30
C PHE A 49 -2.39 -2.65 2.46
N TYR A 50 -3.23 -2.95 1.48
CA TYR A 50 -2.92 -3.86 0.39
C TYR A 50 -2.36 -3.09 -0.80
N LEU A 51 -1.39 -3.68 -1.50
CA LEU A 51 -0.86 -3.20 -2.77
C LEU A 51 -1.11 -4.26 -3.85
N ASP A 52 -1.94 -3.96 -4.86
CA ASP A 52 -2.11 -4.76 -6.09
C ASP A 52 -1.44 -4.01 -7.26
N PRO A 53 -0.14 -4.27 -7.55
CA PRO A 53 0.69 -3.32 -8.31
C PRO A 53 0.62 -3.48 -9.83
N TYR A 54 0.27 -4.68 -10.34
CA TYR A 54 0.50 -5.04 -11.73
C TYR A 54 -0.76 -5.02 -12.59
N ALA A 55 -0.57 -4.72 -13.87
CA ALA A 55 -1.62 -4.82 -14.87
C ALA A 55 -2.10 -6.27 -15.03
N ARG A 56 -3.42 -6.46 -15.02
CA ARG A 56 -4.06 -7.78 -15.24
C ARG A 56 -5.37 -7.61 -16.03
N PRO A 57 -5.28 -7.31 -17.34
CA PRO A 57 -6.45 -6.85 -18.12
C PRO A 57 -7.60 -7.86 -18.23
N ALA A 58 -7.35 -9.14 -17.98
CA ALA A 58 -8.36 -10.18 -18.06
C ALA A 58 -9.40 -10.09 -16.94
N ASP A 59 -9.05 -9.59 -15.76
CA ASP A 59 -9.91 -9.62 -14.56
C ASP A 59 -9.76 -8.39 -13.64
N LYS A 60 -8.89 -7.42 -13.98
CA LYS A 60 -8.63 -6.21 -13.19
C LYS A 60 -8.89 -4.96 -14.02
N ARG A 61 -9.63 -4.02 -13.43
CA ARG A 61 -9.88 -2.69 -14.00
C ARG A 61 -8.55 -1.95 -14.27
N GLY A 62 -8.45 -1.25 -15.40
CA GLY A 62 -7.30 -0.42 -15.74
C GLY A 62 -7.20 0.87 -14.92
N GLY A 63 -6.07 1.58 -15.04
CA GLY A 63 -5.78 2.82 -14.32
C GLY A 63 -5.01 2.62 -13.01
N ALA A 64 -5.09 3.59 -12.11
CA ALA A 64 -4.60 3.47 -10.74
C ALA A 64 -5.62 4.14 -9.82
N TRP A 65 -5.77 3.63 -8.61
CA TRP A 65 -6.69 4.18 -7.62
C TRP A 65 -6.33 3.69 -6.23
N MET A 66 -6.78 4.46 -5.24
CA MET A 66 -6.89 4.08 -3.86
C MET A 66 -8.37 3.86 -3.50
N ASP A 67 -8.65 2.92 -2.61
CA ASP A 67 -9.98 2.67 -2.06
C ASP A 67 -9.92 2.30 -0.58
N ASP A 68 -11.01 2.52 0.15
CA ASP A 68 -11.10 2.19 1.56
C ASP A 68 -11.42 0.71 1.75
N CYS A 69 -10.59 -0.02 2.50
CA CYS A 69 -10.91 -1.39 2.93
C CYS A 69 -11.63 -1.37 4.28
N LEU A 70 -11.00 -0.73 5.27
CA LEU A 70 -11.56 -0.49 6.59
C LEU A 70 -11.34 0.98 6.93
N GLY A 71 -12.40 1.67 7.36
CA GLY A 71 -12.30 3.02 7.91
C GLY A 71 -11.86 3.01 9.37
N ARG A 72 -11.18 4.08 9.81
CA ARG A 72 -10.94 4.34 11.24
C ARG A 72 -12.28 4.64 11.92
N LYS A 73 -12.58 3.92 13.00
CA LYS A 73 -13.78 4.15 13.83
C LYS A 73 -13.62 3.53 15.22
N ILE A 74 -14.44 3.98 16.17
CA ILE A 74 -14.53 3.37 17.49
C ILE A 74 -15.61 2.29 17.46
N VAL A 75 -15.24 1.05 17.80
CA VAL A 75 -16.16 -0.09 17.94
C VAL A 75 -15.97 -0.68 19.33
N ASN A 76 -17.04 -0.71 20.14
CA ASN A 76 -17.01 -1.24 21.51
C ASN A 76 -15.89 -0.63 22.38
N GLY A 77 -15.65 0.69 22.24
CA GLY A 77 -14.61 1.41 22.99
C GLY A 77 -13.18 1.15 22.52
N LYS A 78 -12.98 0.41 21.42
CA LYS A 78 -11.66 0.17 20.81
C LYS A 78 -11.58 0.82 19.44
N VAL A 79 -10.40 1.33 19.08
CA VAL A 79 -10.14 1.88 17.75
C VAL A 79 -10.00 0.71 16.76
N GLN A 80 -10.80 0.71 15.71
CA GLN A 80 -10.56 -0.08 14.51
C GLN A 80 -9.51 0.64 13.66
N LEU A 81 -8.40 -0.03 13.38
CA LEU A 81 -7.34 0.54 12.53
C LEU A 81 -7.82 0.63 11.07
N PRO A 82 -7.56 1.74 10.37
CA PRO A 82 -7.89 1.88 8.97
C PRO A 82 -7.02 0.96 8.10
N VAL A 83 -7.62 0.44 7.03
CA VAL A 83 -6.94 -0.33 6.00
C VAL A 83 -7.29 0.25 4.63
N ALA A 84 -6.29 0.43 3.76
CA ALA A 84 -6.47 0.90 2.39
C ALA A 84 -6.21 -0.20 1.34
N HIS A 85 -6.81 -0.05 0.17
CA HIS A 85 -6.37 -0.70 -1.07
C HIS A 85 -5.60 0.30 -1.92
N LEU A 86 -4.38 -0.03 -2.30
CA LEU A 86 -3.58 0.69 -3.29
C LEU A 86 -3.48 -0.16 -4.54
N VAL A 87 -4.10 0.30 -5.63
CA VAL A 87 -4.17 -0.45 -6.88
C VAL A 87 -3.48 0.34 -7.98
N CYS A 88 -2.49 -0.29 -8.61
CA CYS A 88 -1.82 0.22 -9.80
C CYS A 88 -1.93 -0.81 -10.92
N ASN A 89 -1.70 -0.37 -12.16
CA ASN A 89 -1.58 -1.25 -13.31
C ASN A 89 -0.21 -1.07 -13.97
N SER A 90 0.85 -1.21 -13.18
CA SER A 90 2.24 -1.12 -13.66
C SER A 90 2.62 -2.35 -14.48
N THR A 91 3.66 -2.22 -15.29
CA THR A 91 4.22 -3.29 -16.12
C THR A 91 4.60 -4.50 -15.24
N PRO A 92 4.03 -5.69 -15.47
CA PRO A 92 4.32 -6.87 -14.66
C PRO A 92 5.79 -7.33 -14.83
N PRO A 93 6.32 -8.12 -13.89
CA PRO A 93 7.60 -8.82 -14.04
C PRO A 93 7.64 -9.65 -15.33
N VAL A 94 8.83 -9.76 -15.95
CA VAL A 94 9.04 -10.56 -17.17
C VAL A 94 10.05 -11.66 -16.88
N GLY A 95 9.56 -12.91 -16.83
CA GLY A 95 10.38 -14.07 -16.46
C GLY A 95 10.93 -13.92 -15.04
N SER A 96 12.26 -13.96 -14.90
CA SER A 96 12.95 -13.77 -13.62
C SER A 96 13.28 -12.31 -13.28
N LYS A 97 12.97 -11.37 -14.17
CA LYS A 97 13.26 -9.95 -13.95
C LYS A 97 12.14 -9.31 -13.13
N PRO A 98 12.47 -8.43 -12.17
CA PRO A 98 11.45 -7.68 -11.44
C PRO A 98 10.68 -6.74 -12.40
N SER A 99 9.55 -6.22 -11.94
CA SER A 99 8.89 -5.11 -12.63
C SER A 99 9.86 -3.93 -12.74
N LEU A 100 10.12 -3.50 -13.97
CA LEU A 100 10.91 -2.31 -14.28
C LEU A 100 9.93 -1.19 -14.63
N MET A 101 9.88 -0.19 -13.76
CA MET A 101 8.93 0.91 -13.86
C MET A 101 9.51 2.06 -14.69
N THR A 102 8.68 2.61 -15.56
CA THR A 102 8.86 3.96 -16.11
C THR A 102 8.72 5.00 -14.99
N PHE A 103 9.26 6.20 -15.22
CA PHE A 103 9.12 7.28 -14.25
C PHE A 103 7.65 7.62 -13.95
N ARG A 104 6.78 7.57 -14.98
CA ARG A 104 5.35 7.83 -14.81
C ARG A 104 4.65 6.82 -13.92
N GLU A 105 5.04 5.54 -14.00
CA GLU A 105 4.50 4.51 -13.09
C GLU A 105 4.96 4.76 -11.65
N VAL A 106 6.17 5.29 -11.45
CA VAL A 106 6.65 5.72 -10.11
C VAL A 106 5.81 6.88 -9.59
N GLU A 107 5.60 7.93 -10.39
CA GLU A 107 4.75 9.06 -10.00
C GLU A 107 3.33 8.61 -9.64
N THR A 108 2.76 7.69 -10.43
CA THR A 108 1.43 7.13 -10.19
C THR A 108 1.36 6.40 -8.85
N LEU A 109 2.36 5.57 -8.53
CA LEU A 109 2.43 4.90 -7.23
C LEU A 109 2.48 5.91 -6.08
N PHE A 110 3.29 6.97 -6.20
CA PHE A 110 3.37 8.03 -5.19
C PHE A 110 2.05 8.78 -5.03
N HIS A 111 1.34 9.03 -6.13
CA HIS A 111 0.03 9.66 -6.12
C HIS A 111 -0.99 8.83 -5.32
N GLU A 112 -1.14 7.54 -5.65
CA GLU A 112 -2.07 6.67 -4.93
C GLU A 112 -1.67 6.47 -3.47
N PHE A 113 -0.36 6.38 -3.19
CA PHE A 113 0.12 6.30 -1.81
C PHE A 113 -0.23 7.56 -1.01
N GLY A 114 -0.25 8.74 -1.64
CA GLY A 114 -0.70 9.98 -1.03
C GLY A 114 -2.16 9.94 -0.58
N HIS A 115 -3.06 9.42 -1.41
CA HIS A 115 -4.45 9.16 -1.02
C HIS A 115 -4.52 8.15 0.13
N GLY A 116 -3.74 7.07 0.04
CA GLY A 116 -3.61 6.07 1.10
C GLY A 116 -3.21 6.68 2.44
N LEU A 117 -2.21 7.56 2.44
CA LEU A 117 -1.73 8.24 3.66
C LEU A 117 -2.82 9.12 4.28
N HIS A 118 -3.59 9.84 3.47
CA HIS A 118 -4.67 10.68 3.98
C HIS A 118 -5.71 9.85 4.75
N HIS A 119 -6.11 8.70 4.21
CA HIS A 119 -7.00 7.77 4.90
C HIS A 119 -6.37 7.15 6.14
N MET A 120 -5.15 6.63 6.01
CA MET A 120 -4.51 5.83 7.05
C MET A 120 -4.02 6.65 8.25
N LEU A 121 -3.65 7.92 8.04
CA LEU A 121 -3.12 8.80 9.10
C LEU A 121 -4.16 9.75 9.69
N THR A 122 -5.44 9.59 9.33
CA THR A 122 -6.52 10.34 9.98
C THR A 122 -6.56 10.01 11.49
N GLN A 123 -6.85 11.01 12.33
CA GLN A 123 -6.94 10.86 13.79
C GLN A 123 -8.37 10.57 14.25
#